data_AF-A0A531KVA3-F1
#
_entry.id   AF-A0A531KVA3-F1
#
_cell.length_a   1.000
_cell.length_b   1.000
_cell.length_c   1.000
_cell.angle_alpha   90.00
_cell.angle_beta   90.00
_cell.angle_gamma   90.00
#
_symmetry.space_group_name_H-M   'P 1'
#
loop_
_entity.id
_entity.type
_entity.pdbx_description
1 polymer ?
#
loop_
_entity_poly.entity_id
_entity_poly.type
_entity_poly.pdbx_seq_one_letter_code
_entity_poly.pdbx_strand_id
1 'polypeptide(L)'
;MSFQKLDDLGHKLEALEHALAILGADEATHMAVGGGEKRAEAMSALAGMHHARATAPEIADWIAAAEQETLNEEQQAAVKEFRRQYTNLTCLPVEFVERQTTARMRSEQLWRDLRAKNDWAGFLPALEGVVALVREEAALRADVLGLDPYDALMEQYDPGNRTADITPVFAEL
;
A
#
# COMPACT_ATOMS: atom_id res chain seq x y z
N MET A 1 -4.42 -28.35 1.90
CA MET A 1 -5.24 -27.53 1.00
C MET A 1 -4.55 -26.19 0.84
N SER A 2 -4.58 -25.59 -0.34
CA SER A 2 -3.94 -24.31 -0.63
C SER A 2 -4.60 -23.17 0.14
N PHE A 3 -5.92 -23.25 0.38
CA PHE A 3 -6.60 -22.32 1.27
C PHE A 3 -5.96 -22.28 2.68
N GLN A 4 -5.66 -23.43 3.28
CA GLN A 4 -5.03 -23.47 4.61
C GLN A 4 -3.66 -22.78 4.63
N LYS A 5 -2.89 -22.85 3.55
CA LYS A 5 -1.60 -22.15 3.47
C LYS A 5 -1.77 -20.64 3.45
N LEU A 6 -2.80 -20.13 2.75
CA LEU A 6 -3.16 -18.72 2.75
C LEU A 6 -3.64 -18.27 4.13
N ASP A 7 -4.49 -19.08 4.77
CA ASP A 7 -4.97 -18.82 6.13
C ASP A 7 -3.82 -18.76 7.16
N ASP A 8 -2.92 -19.75 7.14
CA ASP A 8 -1.72 -19.78 7.99
C ASP A 8 -0.78 -18.59 7.73
N LEU A 9 -0.69 -18.14 6.48
CA LEU A 9 0.07 -16.94 6.10
C LEU A 9 -0.60 -15.67 6.65
N GLY A 10 -1.93 -15.55 6.51
CA GLY A 10 -2.72 -14.43 7.02
C GLY A 10 -2.48 -14.21 8.51
N HIS A 11 -2.56 -15.26 9.32
CA HIS A 11 -2.28 -15.18 10.76
C HIS A 11 -0.85 -14.69 11.07
N LYS A 12 0.13 -15.09 10.25
CA LYS A 12 1.52 -14.64 10.42
C LYS A 12 1.72 -13.18 10.01
N LEU A 13 1.02 -12.72 8.98
CA LEU A 13 1.06 -11.33 8.53
C LEU A 13 0.35 -10.42 9.55
N GLU A 14 -0.82 -10.82 10.03
CA GLU A 14 -1.57 -10.11 11.07
C GLU A 14 -0.75 -9.95 12.35
N ALA A 15 -0.05 -11.00 12.80
CA ALA A 15 0.81 -10.90 13.99
C ALA A 15 1.93 -9.85 13.83
N LEU A 16 2.48 -9.69 12.62
CA LEU A 16 3.48 -8.66 12.33
C LEU A 16 2.86 -7.26 12.26
N GLU A 17 1.69 -7.13 11.64
CA GLU A 17 0.92 -5.88 11.59
C GLU A 17 0.52 -5.41 12.98
N HIS A 18 0.05 -6.32 13.83
CA HIS A 18 -0.29 -6.05 15.22
C HIS A 18 0.91 -5.51 16.00
N ALA A 19 2.07 -6.15 15.87
CA ALA A 19 3.30 -5.69 16.50
C ALA A 19 3.71 -4.29 16.01
N LEU A 20 3.65 -4.04 14.70
CA LEU A 20 3.94 -2.74 14.10
C LEU A 20 2.97 -1.65 14.61
N ALA A 21 1.68 -1.97 14.71
CA ALA A 21 0.66 -1.04 15.19
C ALA A 21 0.90 -0.63 16.66
N ILE A 22 1.21 -1.59 17.53
CA ILE A 22 1.54 -1.29 18.94
C ILE A 22 2.82 -0.46 19.04
N LEU A 23 3.86 -0.78 18.26
CA LEU A 23 5.12 -0.04 18.26
C LEU A 23 4.93 1.41 17.79
N GLY A 24 4.09 1.64 16.78
CA GLY A 24 3.75 2.99 16.31
C GLY A 24 2.91 3.76 17.33
N ALA A 25 1.94 3.11 17.98
CA ALA A 25 1.15 3.73 19.05
C ALA A 25 2.03 4.15 20.23
N ASP A 26 2.94 3.27 20.69
CA ASP A 26 3.89 3.58 21.76
C ASP A 26 4.84 4.72 21.37
N GLU A 27 5.34 4.73 20.14
CA GLU A 27 6.22 5.80 19.63
C GLU A 27 5.55 7.18 19.75
N ALA A 28 4.26 7.24 19.39
CA ALA A 28 3.50 8.48 19.38
C ALA A 28 3.06 8.96 20.77
N THR A 29 3.05 8.09 21.80
CA THR A 29 2.37 8.39 23.07
C THR A 29 3.23 8.21 24.32
N HIS A 30 4.09 7.20 24.38
CA HIS A 30 4.78 6.80 25.61
C HIS A 30 6.31 6.70 25.48
N MET A 31 6.84 6.59 24.26
CA MET A 31 8.27 6.39 24.03
C MET A 31 9.12 7.53 24.62
N ALA A 32 10.14 7.17 25.38
CA ALA A 32 11.07 8.15 25.95
C ALA A 32 11.89 8.87 24.86
N VAL A 33 12.22 10.13 25.12
CA VAL A 33 13.12 10.92 24.27
C VAL A 33 14.46 10.20 24.14
N GLY A 34 14.95 10.05 22.90
CA GLY A 34 16.18 9.32 22.58
C GLY A 34 15.97 7.86 22.14
N GLY A 35 14.76 7.30 22.25
CA GLY A 35 14.44 5.93 21.79
C GLY A 35 14.20 5.79 20.28
N GLY A 36 14.09 6.91 19.55
CA GLY A 36 13.61 6.94 18.16
C GLY A 36 14.46 6.14 17.17
N GLU A 37 15.79 6.16 17.29
CA GLU A 37 16.67 5.43 16.36
C GLU A 37 16.44 3.92 16.46
N LYS A 38 16.44 3.36 17.67
CA LYS A 38 16.18 1.93 17.88
C LYS A 38 14.74 1.53 17.53
N ARG A 39 13.77 2.42 17.75
CA ARG A 39 12.38 2.22 17.29
C ARG A 39 12.30 2.11 15.77
N ALA A 40 12.93 3.05 15.06
CA ALA A 40 12.95 3.08 13.60
C ALA A 40 13.64 1.83 13.03
N GLU A 41 14.79 1.43 13.57
CA GLU A 41 15.48 0.18 13.18
C GLU A 41 14.58 -1.05 13.32
N ALA A 42 13.91 -1.21 14.47
CA ALA A 42 13.06 -2.36 14.75
C ALA A 42 11.82 -2.40 13.85
N MET A 43 11.13 -1.27 13.70
CA MET A 43 9.95 -1.18 12.83
C MET A 43 10.32 -1.40 11.35
N SER A 44 11.46 -0.87 10.89
CA SER A 44 11.94 -1.11 9.53
C SER A 44 12.23 -2.59 9.28
N ALA A 45 12.84 -3.29 10.24
CA ALA A 45 13.12 -4.71 10.11
C ALA A 45 11.82 -5.55 10.05
N LEU A 46 10.85 -5.25 10.92
CA LEU A 46 9.55 -5.93 10.95
C LEU A 46 8.73 -5.67 9.69
N ALA A 47 8.70 -4.42 9.21
CA ALA A 47 8.05 -4.07 7.96
C ALA A 47 8.68 -4.79 6.76
N GLY A 48 10.01 -4.89 6.73
CA GLY A 48 10.72 -5.68 5.71
C GLY A 48 10.36 -7.17 5.75
N MET A 49 10.25 -7.76 6.95
CA MET A 49 9.80 -9.15 7.13
C MET A 49 8.35 -9.35 6.68
N HIS A 50 7.45 -8.42 7.02
CA HIS A 50 6.05 -8.45 6.58
C HIS A 50 5.98 -8.40 5.05
N HIS A 51 6.61 -7.40 4.43
CA HIS A 51 6.57 -7.23 2.99
C HIS A 51 7.13 -8.45 2.25
N ALA A 52 8.32 -8.93 2.63
CA ALA A 52 8.93 -10.10 1.99
C ALA A 52 8.04 -11.36 2.08
N ARG A 53 7.28 -11.52 3.18
CA ARG A 53 6.32 -12.62 3.34
C ARG A 53 5.05 -12.39 2.54
N ALA A 54 4.55 -11.17 2.49
CA ALA A 54 3.31 -10.82 1.80
C ALA A 54 3.44 -10.83 0.27
N THR A 55 4.66 -10.70 -0.25
CA THR A 55 4.95 -10.70 -1.70
C THR A 55 5.67 -11.96 -2.19
N ALA A 56 5.73 -13.01 -1.38
CA ALA A 56 6.40 -14.25 -1.75
C ALA A 56 5.76 -14.84 -3.03
N PRO A 57 6.55 -15.25 -4.05
CA PRO A 57 6.04 -15.65 -5.37
C PRO A 57 5.10 -16.88 -5.31
N GLU A 58 5.33 -17.79 -4.36
CA GLU A 58 4.50 -18.98 -4.16
C GLU A 58 3.04 -18.67 -3.77
N ILE A 59 2.75 -17.45 -3.30
CA ILE A 59 1.40 -17.03 -2.94
C ILE A 59 0.49 -17.02 -4.18
N ALA A 60 1.01 -16.62 -5.34
CA ALA A 60 0.25 -16.63 -6.59
C ALA A 60 -0.26 -18.04 -6.92
N ASP A 61 0.60 -19.06 -6.74
CA ASP A 61 0.25 -20.47 -6.96
C ASP A 61 -0.77 -20.95 -5.92
N TRP A 62 -0.64 -20.54 -4.65
CA TRP A 62 -1.59 -20.91 -3.61
C TRP A 62 -2.97 -20.30 -3.85
N ILE A 63 -3.04 -19.03 -4.27
CA ILE A 63 -4.29 -18.37 -4.65
C ILE A 63 -4.94 -19.10 -5.82
N ALA A 64 -4.19 -19.34 -6.91
CA ALA A 64 -4.72 -20.01 -8.09
C ALA A 64 -5.24 -21.43 -7.77
N ALA A 65 -4.53 -22.17 -6.91
CA ALA A 65 -4.97 -23.48 -6.46
C ALA A 65 -6.19 -23.42 -5.53
N ALA A 66 -6.22 -22.46 -4.59
CA ALA A 66 -7.34 -22.30 -3.65
C ALA A 66 -8.66 -21.95 -4.37
N GLU A 67 -8.60 -21.20 -5.48
CA GLU A 67 -9.77 -20.91 -6.32
C GLU A 67 -10.41 -22.14 -6.97
N GLN A 68 -9.67 -23.26 -7.08
CA GLN A 68 -10.17 -24.52 -7.61
C GLN A 68 -10.67 -25.48 -6.51
N GLU A 69 -10.51 -25.11 -5.23
CA GLU A 69 -10.95 -25.93 -4.10
C GLU A 69 -12.45 -25.73 -3.84
N THR A 70 -13.09 -26.74 -3.24
CA THR A 70 -14.46 -26.60 -2.74
C THR A 70 -14.43 -25.82 -1.43
N LEU A 71 -14.69 -24.51 -1.52
CA LEU A 71 -14.66 -23.56 -0.42
C LEU A 71 -16.06 -23.07 -0.06
N ASN A 72 -16.28 -22.76 1.21
CA ASN A 72 -17.50 -22.06 1.64
C ASN A 72 -17.45 -20.57 1.24
N GLU A 73 -18.56 -19.83 1.43
CA GLU A 73 -18.68 -18.43 1.00
C GLU A 73 -17.63 -17.51 1.65
N GLU A 74 -17.35 -17.69 2.94
CA GLU A 74 -16.35 -16.90 3.68
C GLU A 74 -14.93 -17.16 3.17
N GLN A 75 -14.60 -18.42 2.92
CA GLN A 75 -13.30 -18.83 2.37
C GLN A 75 -13.11 -18.30 0.95
N GLN A 76 -14.16 -18.31 0.12
CA GLN A 76 -14.11 -17.71 -1.22
C GLN A 76 -13.87 -16.21 -1.16
N ALA A 77 -14.52 -15.50 -0.23
CA ALA A 77 -14.30 -14.08 0.00
C ALA A 77 -12.85 -13.80 0.46
N ALA A 78 -12.33 -14.61 1.38
CA ALA A 78 -10.95 -14.51 1.85
C ALA A 78 -9.94 -14.70 0.70
N VAL A 79 -10.14 -15.68 -0.18
CA VAL A 79 -9.26 -15.89 -1.36
C VAL A 79 -9.28 -14.69 -2.30
N LYS A 80 -10.45 -14.11 -2.56
CA LYS A 80 -10.57 -12.88 -3.38
C LYS A 80 -9.81 -11.71 -2.74
N GLU A 81 -9.91 -11.56 -1.43
CA GLU A 81 -9.21 -10.50 -0.70
C GLU A 81 -7.69 -10.72 -0.69
N PHE A 82 -7.22 -11.96 -0.50
CA PHE A 82 -5.80 -12.32 -0.64
C PHE A 82 -5.27 -11.98 -2.04
N ARG A 83 -6.03 -12.30 -3.09
CA ARG A 83 -5.67 -11.92 -4.47
C ARG A 83 -5.53 -10.41 -4.60
N ARG A 84 -6.53 -9.65 -4.13
CA ARG A 84 -6.53 -8.19 -4.19
C ARG A 84 -5.29 -7.60 -3.51
N GLN A 85 -5.00 -8.03 -2.28
CA GLN A 85 -3.84 -7.56 -1.53
C GLN A 85 -2.52 -7.95 -2.20
N TYR A 86 -2.38 -9.21 -2.62
CA TYR A 86 -1.18 -9.71 -3.29
C TYR A 86 -0.91 -8.94 -4.59
N THR A 87 -1.92 -8.75 -5.44
CA THR A 87 -1.81 -7.94 -6.65
C THR A 87 -1.40 -6.51 -6.33
N ASN A 88 -2.02 -5.88 -5.34
CA ASN A 88 -1.67 -4.50 -4.95
C ASN A 88 -0.22 -4.35 -4.46
N LEU A 89 0.31 -5.36 -3.76
CA LEU A 89 1.68 -5.37 -3.25
C LEU A 89 2.73 -5.69 -4.32
N THR A 90 2.34 -6.37 -5.40
CA THR A 90 3.29 -6.90 -6.42
C THR A 90 3.17 -6.26 -7.80
N CYS A 91 2.13 -5.47 -8.06
CA CYS A 91 1.87 -4.87 -9.36
C CYS A 91 2.89 -3.80 -9.80
N LEU A 92 3.68 -3.25 -8.85
CA LEU A 92 4.65 -2.21 -9.15
C LEU A 92 6.08 -2.77 -9.22
N PRO A 93 6.87 -2.42 -10.25
CA PRO A 93 8.29 -2.75 -10.30
C PRO A 93 9.07 -2.14 -9.13
N VAL A 94 10.04 -2.87 -8.59
CA VAL A 94 10.89 -2.40 -7.47
C VAL A 94 11.57 -1.07 -7.81
N GLU A 95 12.12 -0.94 -9.01
CA GLU A 95 12.76 0.29 -9.49
C GLU A 95 11.81 1.50 -9.50
N PHE A 96 10.53 1.27 -9.79
CA PHE A 96 9.51 2.31 -9.77
C PHE A 96 9.20 2.73 -8.32
N VAL A 97 9.05 1.76 -7.42
CA VAL A 97 8.81 2.02 -5.99
C VAL A 97 9.98 2.82 -5.37
N GLU A 98 11.22 2.50 -5.70
CA GLU A 98 12.41 3.24 -5.24
C GLU A 98 12.43 4.69 -5.75
N ARG A 99 12.18 4.88 -7.06
CA ARG A 99 12.06 6.21 -7.69
C ARG A 99 10.96 7.04 -7.02
N GLN A 100 9.79 6.44 -6.84
CA GLN A 100 8.63 7.08 -6.25
C GLN A 100 8.87 7.49 -4.79
N THR A 101 9.43 6.57 -3.99
CA THR A 101 9.74 6.81 -2.58
C THR A 101 10.72 7.98 -2.43
N THR A 102 11.79 7.97 -3.22
CA THR A 102 12.79 9.05 -3.22
C THR A 102 12.18 10.40 -3.58
N ALA A 103 11.35 10.45 -4.63
CA ALA A 103 10.69 11.69 -5.06
C ALA A 103 9.70 12.21 -4.01
N ARG A 104 8.89 11.34 -3.41
CA ARG A 104 7.93 11.69 -2.34
C ARG A 104 8.66 12.27 -1.13
N MET A 105 9.72 11.63 -0.63
CA MET A 105 10.46 12.13 0.53
C MET A 105 11.09 13.51 0.26
N ARG A 106 11.73 13.70 -0.90
CA ARG A 106 12.33 14.99 -1.27
C ARG A 106 11.28 16.09 -1.39
N SER A 107 10.15 15.79 -2.03
CA SER A 107 9.03 16.72 -2.17
C SER A 107 8.46 17.11 -0.80
N GLU A 108 8.32 16.15 0.11
CA GLU A 108 7.77 16.36 1.45
C GLU A 108 8.69 17.23 2.32
N GLN A 109 10.00 16.97 2.29
CA GLN A 109 11.01 17.82 2.95
C GLN A 109 10.99 19.26 2.40
N LEU A 110 10.92 19.41 1.08
CA LEU A 110 10.86 20.73 0.45
C LEU A 110 9.59 21.48 0.83
N TRP A 111 8.45 20.78 0.86
CA TRP A 111 7.17 21.35 1.26
C TRP A 111 7.19 21.90 2.69
N ARG A 112 7.81 21.20 3.64
CA ARG A 112 7.91 21.66 5.03
C ARG A 112 8.62 23.02 5.15
N ASP A 113 9.66 23.25 4.35
CA ASP A 113 10.40 24.51 4.34
C ASP A 113 9.65 25.61 3.57
N LEU A 114 9.22 25.31 2.34
CA LEU A 114 8.64 26.32 1.44
C LEU A 114 7.22 26.74 1.83
N ARG A 115 6.44 25.86 2.47
CA ARG A 115 5.10 26.21 2.95
C ARG A 115 5.13 27.35 3.96
N ALA A 116 6.06 27.32 4.91
CA ALA A 116 6.21 28.37 5.93
C ALA A 116 6.61 29.72 5.31
N LYS A 117 7.30 29.68 4.18
CA LYS A 117 7.74 30.84 3.40
C LYS A 117 6.72 31.31 2.37
N ASN A 118 5.59 30.60 2.24
CA ASN A 118 4.60 30.80 1.18
C ASN A 118 5.21 30.78 -0.23
N ASP A 119 6.25 29.96 -0.45
CA ASP A 119 6.97 29.88 -1.73
C ASP A 119 6.42 28.77 -2.62
N TRP A 120 5.32 29.09 -3.32
CA TRP A 120 4.72 28.19 -4.30
C TRP A 120 5.63 27.93 -5.50
N ALA A 121 6.32 28.95 -5.99
CA ALA A 121 7.13 28.85 -7.19
C ALA A 121 8.32 27.91 -6.99
N GLY A 122 8.92 27.90 -5.80
CA GLY A 122 9.96 26.95 -5.43
C GLY A 122 9.44 25.52 -5.24
N PHE A 123 8.18 25.34 -4.83
CA PHE A 123 7.61 24.02 -4.58
C PHE A 123 7.05 23.34 -5.85
N LEU A 124 6.50 24.12 -6.78
CA LEU A 124 5.81 23.63 -7.97
C LEU A 124 6.59 22.53 -8.74
N PRO A 125 7.90 22.68 -9.04
CA PRO A 125 8.63 21.64 -9.78
C PRO A 125 8.69 20.28 -9.05
N ALA A 126 8.75 20.30 -7.71
CA ALA A 126 8.74 19.06 -6.94
C ALA A 126 7.37 18.38 -6.98
N LEU A 127 6.29 19.17 -6.88
CA LEU A 127 4.93 18.66 -6.99
C LEU A 127 4.65 18.08 -8.38
N GLU A 128 5.07 18.77 -9.45
CA GLU A 128 4.93 18.28 -10.83
C GLU A 128 5.61 16.91 -11.02
N GLY A 129 6.81 16.74 -10.46
CA GLY A 129 7.52 15.46 -10.46
C GLY A 129 6.75 14.36 -9.73
N VAL A 130 6.15 14.66 -8.57
CA VAL A 130 5.31 13.71 -7.82
C VAL A 130 4.05 13.35 -8.60
N VAL A 131 3.36 14.34 -9.19
CA VAL A 131 2.13 14.10 -9.98
C VAL A 131 2.43 13.24 -11.21
N ALA A 132 3.56 13.47 -11.88
CA ALA A 132 3.98 12.63 -13.00
C ALA A 132 4.18 11.16 -12.58
N LEU A 133 4.84 10.92 -11.44
CA LEU A 133 5.03 9.59 -10.89
C LEU A 133 3.71 8.94 -10.44
N VAL A 134 2.77 9.71 -9.87
CA VAL A 134 1.44 9.20 -9.51
C VAL A 134 0.65 8.78 -10.75
N ARG A 135 0.78 9.50 -11.87
CA ARG A 135 0.16 9.10 -13.15
C ARG A 135 0.81 7.85 -13.74
N GLU A 136 2.13 7.70 -13.60
CA GLU A 136 2.85 6.47 -13.98
C GLU A 136 2.37 5.29 -13.11
N GLU A 137 2.24 5.46 -11.79
CA GLU A 137 1.66 4.45 -10.88
C GLU A 137 0.24 4.05 -11.31
N ALA A 138 -0.59 5.04 -11.61
CA ALA A 138 -1.96 4.85 -12.04
C ALA A 138 -2.05 3.97 -13.30
N ALA A 139 -1.19 4.22 -14.28
CA ALA A 139 -1.11 3.43 -15.51
C ALA A 139 -0.67 1.99 -15.23
N LEU A 140 0.41 1.81 -14.45
CA LEU A 140 0.90 0.47 -14.09
C LEU A 140 -0.15 -0.38 -13.37
N ARG A 141 -0.90 0.23 -12.44
CA ARG A 141 -1.99 -0.44 -11.72
C ARG A 141 -3.19 -0.71 -12.64
N ALA A 142 -3.56 0.26 -13.48
CA ALA A 142 -4.65 0.12 -14.43
C ALA A 142 -4.44 -1.06 -15.38
N ASP A 143 -3.22 -1.22 -15.90
CA ASP A 143 -2.87 -2.33 -16.79
C ASP A 143 -3.08 -3.70 -16.13
N VAL A 144 -2.77 -3.81 -14.83
CA VAL A 144 -2.93 -5.06 -14.06
C VAL A 144 -4.39 -5.30 -13.64
N LEU A 145 -5.11 -4.24 -13.27
CA LEU A 145 -6.47 -4.33 -12.72
C LEU A 145 -7.57 -4.27 -13.78
N GLY A 146 -7.26 -3.82 -15.00
CA GLY A 146 -8.25 -3.57 -16.04
C GLY A 146 -9.20 -2.42 -15.68
N LEU A 147 -8.69 -1.38 -15.03
CA LEU A 147 -9.45 -0.21 -14.56
C LEU A 147 -8.95 1.07 -15.24
N ASP A 148 -9.74 2.13 -15.17
CA ASP A 148 -9.25 3.47 -15.51
C ASP A 148 -8.14 3.90 -14.53
N PRO A 149 -7.16 4.73 -14.97
CA PRO A 149 -6.01 5.08 -14.13
C PRO A 149 -6.36 5.65 -12.74
N TYR A 150 -7.36 6.54 -12.67
CA TYR A 150 -7.76 7.12 -11.39
C TYR A 150 -8.50 6.11 -10.51
N ASP A 151 -9.33 5.26 -11.10
CA ASP A 151 -10.01 4.17 -10.38
C ASP A 151 -9.00 3.15 -9.84
N ALA A 152 -7.92 2.86 -10.58
CA ALA A 152 -6.84 1.99 -10.14
C ALA A 152 -6.06 2.57 -8.95
N LEU A 153 -5.91 3.89 -8.87
CA LEU A 153 -5.36 4.55 -7.67
C LEU A 153 -6.33 4.44 -6.49
N MET A 154 -7.62 4.67 -6.74
CA MET A 154 -8.65 4.64 -5.73
C MET A 154 -8.88 3.25 -5.13
N GLU A 155 -8.73 2.19 -5.92
CA GLU A 155 -8.83 0.78 -5.47
C GLU A 155 -7.91 0.46 -4.28
N GLN A 156 -6.84 1.24 -4.08
CA GLN A 156 -5.93 1.09 -2.94
C GLN A 156 -6.56 1.55 -1.62
N TYR A 157 -7.47 2.52 -1.68
CA TYR A 157 -8.04 3.21 -0.53
C TYR A 157 -9.51 2.88 -0.31
N ASP A 158 -10.25 2.65 -1.39
CA ASP A 158 -11.68 2.41 -1.38
C ASP A 158 -12.06 1.33 -2.42
N PRO A 159 -11.77 0.05 -2.11
CA PRO A 159 -11.91 -1.05 -3.05
C PRO A 159 -13.35 -1.20 -3.56
N GLY A 160 -13.50 -1.31 -4.88
CA GLY A 160 -14.80 -1.49 -5.53
C GLY A 160 -15.56 -0.21 -5.88
N ASN A 161 -15.21 0.95 -5.32
CA ASN A 161 -15.82 2.22 -5.69
C ASN A 161 -15.15 2.84 -6.93
N ARG A 162 -15.91 3.50 -7.79
CA ARG A 162 -15.40 4.09 -9.05
C ARG A 162 -15.72 5.57 -9.17
N THR A 163 -14.97 6.27 -10.00
CA THR A 163 -15.20 7.69 -10.32
C THR A 163 -16.63 7.91 -10.82
N ALA A 164 -17.18 6.95 -11.56
CA ALA A 164 -18.56 6.98 -12.04
C ALA A 164 -19.61 7.00 -10.91
N ASP A 165 -19.33 6.35 -9.78
CA ASP A 165 -20.24 6.30 -8.62
C ASP A 165 -20.07 7.54 -7.72
N ILE A 166 -18.85 8.07 -7.64
CA ILE A 166 -18.48 9.17 -6.75
C ILE A 166 -18.79 10.55 -7.34
N THR A 167 -18.60 10.71 -8.65
CA THR A 167 -18.82 12.01 -9.33
C THR A 167 -20.23 12.58 -9.10
N PRO A 168 -21.31 11.78 -9.19
CA PRO A 168 -22.66 12.27 -8.88
C PRO A 168 -22.83 12.77 -7.45
N VAL A 169 -22.23 12.09 -6.46
CA VAL A 169 -22.31 12.48 -5.04
C VAL A 169 -21.70 13.87 -4.83
N PHE A 170 -20.54 14.15 -5.43
CA PHE A 170 -19.92 15.48 -5.33
C PHE A 170 -20.70 16.58 -6.05
N ALA A 171 -21.53 16.24 -7.04
CA ALA A 171 -22.36 17.23 -7.73
C ALA A 171 -23.59 17.68 -6.91
N GLU A 172 -23.94 16.94 -5.84
CA GLU A 172 -25.07 17.21 -4.96
C GLU A 172 -24.69 17.94 -3.65
N LEU A 173 -23.39 18.08 -3.35
CA LEU A 173 -22.85 18.75 -2.15
C LEU A 173 -22.53 20.24 -2.41
#